data_AF-W0RAR3-F1
#
_entry.id   AF-W0RAR3-F1
#
_cell.length_a   1.000
_cell.length_b   1.000
_cell.length_c   1.000
_cell.angle_alpha   90.00
_cell.angle_beta   90.00
_cell.angle_gamma   90.00
#
_symmetry.space_group_name_H-M   'P 1'
#
loop_
_entity.id
_entity.type
_entity.pdbx_description
1 polymer ?
#
loop_
_entity_poly.entity_id
_entity_poly.type
_entity_poly.pdbx_seq_one_letter_code
_entity_poly.pdbx_strand_id
1 'polypeptide(L)'
;MQSPTQHGVAFPGEFANADYVLSDDDARRWVVLSEQTAQCVYPNLTRIQQAHFSKEDAYIYSQYVFFYPLERVIGEQYVKFIQNDEKSMGYAQYQFKRFKQNPESVPKLTDKQCATLRLNAKDDLAVVKGQYKSGMVDDIPNDSKSGEGVATNDNKFFFDIIKWGAALLL
;
A
#
# COMPACT_ATOMS: atom_id res chain seq x y z
N MET A 1 23.96 29.14 -22.39
CA MET A 1 22.76 28.30 -22.20
C MET A 1 22.64 28.05 -20.70
N GLN A 2 21.74 28.78 -20.03
CA GLN A 2 21.50 28.59 -18.60
C GLN A 2 20.46 27.49 -18.43
N SER A 3 20.85 26.41 -17.75
CA SER A 3 19.93 25.36 -17.30
C SER A 3 18.95 25.94 -16.28
N PRO A 4 17.64 25.60 -16.36
CA PRO A 4 16.69 26.08 -15.37
C PRO A 4 16.96 25.36 -14.05
N THR A 5 17.32 26.13 -13.03
CA THR A 5 17.36 25.71 -11.62
C THR A 5 15.97 25.24 -11.20
N GLN A 6 15.76 23.93 -11.13
CA GLN A 6 14.64 23.37 -10.39
C GLN A 6 14.74 23.86 -8.95
N HIS A 7 13.75 24.62 -8.51
CA HIS A 7 13.65 25.05 -7.11
C HIS A 7 13.28 23.83 -6.28
N GLY A 8 14.29 23.09 -5.83
CA GLY A 8 14.11 21.97 -4.92
C GLY A 8 13.49 22.47 -3.62
N VAL A 9 12.35 21.91 -3.23
CA VAL A 9 11.77 22.13 -1.91
C VAL A 9 12.82 21.72 -0.87
N ALA A 10 13.12 22.60 0.09
CA ALA A 10 14.08 22.31 1.14
C ALA A 10 13.65 21.05 1.91
N PHE A 11 14.61 20.17 2.21
CA PHE A 11 14.34 18.95 2.97
C PHE A 11 13.84 19.29 4.39
N PRO A 12 12.67 18.79 4.83
CA PRO A 12 12.15 19.13 6.15
C PRO A 12 13.04 18.55 7.26
N GLY A 13 13.51 19.40 8.16
CA GLY A 13 14.48 19.02 9.20
C GLY A 13 13.97 17.96 10.20
N GLU A 14 12.65 17.79 10.34
CA GLU A 14 12.04 16.77 11.20
C GLU A 14 12.38 15.33 10.76
N PHE A 15 12.72 15.13 9.48
CA PHE A 15 13.12 13.84 8.92
C PHE A 15 14.64 13.66 8.83
N ALA A 16 15.42 14.53 9.48
CA ALA A 16 16.87 14.40 9.50
C ALA A 16 17.30 13.05 10.12
N ASN A 17 18.29 12.41 9.50
CA ASN A 17 18.79 11.08 9.84
C ASN A 17 17.76 9.96 9.64
N ALA A 18 16.86 10.09 8.67
CA ALA A 18 16.07 8.96 8.19
C ALA A 18 16.99 7.90 7.54
N ASP A 19 16.73 6.63 7.82
CA ASP A 19 17.47 5.50 7.24
C ASP A 19 17.27 5.40 5.72
N TYR A 20 16.13 5.87 5.22
CA TYR A 20 15.81 5.96 3.81
C TYR A 20 15.05 7.26 3.48
N VAL A 21 15.48 7.91 2.40
CA VAL A 21 14.88 9.15 1.90
C VAL A 21 14.26 8.87 0.53
N LEU A 22 12.92 8.82 0.48
CA LEU A 22 12.19 8.58 -0.78
C LEU A 22 12.35 9.75 -1.74
N SER A 23 12.84 9.47 -2.94
CA SER A 23 13.03 10.48 -3.99
C SER A 23 11.70 11.04 -4.48
N ASP A 24 11.73 12.26 -5.05
CA ASP A 24 10.56 12.90 -5.64
C ASP A 24 10.00 12.10 -6.82
N ASP A 25 10.88 11.53 -7.66
CA ASP A 25 10.48 10.72 -8.82
C ASP A 25 9.79 9.43 -8.38
N ASP A 26 10.33 8.76 -7.37
CA ASP A 26 9.75 7.54 -6.84
C ASP A 26 8.43 7.81 -6.11
N ALA A 27 8.34 8.91 -5.36
CA ALA A 27 7.10 9.30 -4.71
C ALA A 27 5.98 9.60 -5.73
N ARG A 28 6.30 10.27 -6.84
CA ARG A 28 5.33 10.51 -7.93
C ARG A 28 4.86 9.21 -8.57
N ARG A 29 5.79 8.31 -8.90
CA ARG A 29 5.45 6.98 -9.44
C ARG A 29 4.59 6.18 -8.46
N TRP A 30 4.92 6.24 -7.18
CA TRP A 30 4.18 5.58 -6.12
C TRP A 30 2.73 6.08 -6.07
N VAL A 31 2.51 7.40 -6.04
CA VAL A 31 1.16 8.00 -6.08
C VAL A 31 0.37 7.51 -7.31
N VAL A 32 0.97 7.52 -8.50
CA VAL A 32 0.29 7.06 -9.73
C VAL A 32 -0.13 5.60 -9.62
N LEU A 33 0.78 4.70 -9.20
CA LEU A 33 0.50 3.27 -9.07
C LEU A 33 -0.54 2.98 -7.96
N SER A 34 -0.49 3.74 -6.88
CA SER A 34 -1.47 3.68 -5.79
C SER A 34 -2.87 4.05 -6.27
N GLU A 35 -3.01 5.18 -6.97
CA GLU A 35 -4.30 5.65 -7.49
C GLU A 35 -4.86 4.72 -8.57
N GLN A 36 -4.00 4.20 -9.46
CA GLN A 36 -4.39 3.16 -10.42
C GLN A 36 -4.95 1.91 -9.73
N THR A 37 -4.26 1.44 -8.68
CA THR A 37 -4.68 0.24 -7.96
C THR A 37 -5.98 0.49 -7.20
N ALA A 38 -6.14 1.66 -6.56
CA ALA A 38 -7.37 2.05 -5.90
C ALA A 38 -8.56 2.12 -6.88
N GLN A 39 -8.38 2.72 -8.06
CA GLN A 39 -9.41 2.78 -9.10
C GLN A 39 -9.80 1.40 -9.64
N CYS A 40 -8.86 0.46 -9.72
CA CYS A 40 -9.16 -0.91 -10.12
C CYS A 40 -9.88 -1.70 -9.02
N VAL A 41 -9.28 -1.79 -7.82
CA VAL A 41 -9.73 -2.71 -6.76
C VAL A 41 -10.96 -2.16 -6.03
N TYR A 42 -11.05 -0.85 -5.87
CA TYR A 42 -12.05 -0.17 -5.05
C TYR A 42 -12.78 0.96 -5.82
N PRO A 43 -13.34 0.69 -7.03
CA PRO A 43 -13.85 1.74 -7.93
C PRO A 43 -15.00 2.57 -7.34
N ASN A 44 -15.75 2.01 -6.38
CA ASN A 44 -16.92 2.62 -5.76
C ASN A 44 -16.73 2.85 -4.26
N LEU A 45 -15.51 2.73 -3.74
CA LEU A 45 -15.26 2.86 -2.31
C LEU A 45 -15.38 4.31 -1.88
N THR A 46 -16.28 4.55 -0.94
CA THR A 46 -16.44 5.86 -0.30
C THR A 46 -15.55 5.98 0.94
N ARG A 47 -15.24 7.22 1.33
CA ARG A 47 -14.53 7.51 2.58
C ARG A 47 -15.23 6.93 3.82
N ILE A 48 -16.57 6.94 3.83
CA ILE A 48 -17.36 6.39 4.95
C ILE A 48 -17.17 4.88 5.04
N GLN A 49 -17.29 4.15 3.92
CA GLN A 49 -17.06 2.70 3.90
C GLN A 49 -15.63 2.36 4.33
N GLN A 50 -14.64 3.13 3.86
CA GLN A 50 -13.24 2.94 4.23
C GLN A 50 -13.00 3.14 5.73
N ALA A 51 -13.64 4.14 6.35
CA ALA A 51 -13.53 4.38 7.79
C ALA A 51 -14.12 3.25 8.66
N HIS A 52 -14.99 2.42 8.07
CA HIS A 52 -15.61 1.26 8.73
C HIS A 52 -15.02 -0.08 8.29
N PHE A 53 -13.85 -0.08 7.66
CA PHE A 53 -13.15 -1.32 7.32
C PHE A 53 -12.88 -2.17 8.57
N SER A 54 -13.07 -3.48 8.41
CA SER A 54 -12.49 -4.46 9.33
C SER A 54 -10.97 -4.36 9.31
N LYS A 55 -10.28 -4.95 10.29
CA LYS A 55 -8.81 -4.96 10.30
C LYS A 55 -8.26 -5.63 9.04
N GLU A 56 -8.90 -6.71 8.59
CA GLU A 56 -8.53 -7.47 7.39
C GLU A 56 -8.71 -6.65 6.13
N ASP A 57 -9.83 -5.93 5.99
CA ASP A 57 -10.07 -5.05 4.85
C ASP A 57 -9.09 -3.86 4.85
N ALA A 58 -8.79 -3.28 6.02
CA ALA A 58 -7.81 -2.20 6.16
C ALA A 58 -6.38 -2.66 5.83
N TYR A 59 -6.02 -3.89 6.20
CA TYR A 59 -4.74 -4.48 5.84
C TYR A 59 -4.62 -4.68 4.33
N ILE A 60 -5.60 -5.33 3.69
CA ILE A 60 -5.58 -5.56 2.24
C ILE A 60 -5.58 -4.25 1.47
N TYR A 61 -6.38 -3.26 1.91
CA TYR A 61 -6.35 -1.93 1.33
C TYR A 61 -4.94 -1.31 1.43
N SER A 62 -4.32 -1.37 2.61
CA SER A 62 -2.99 -0.79 2.83
C SER A 62 -1.92 -1.49 1.98
N GLN A 63 -1.97 -2.82 1.87
CA GLN A 63 -1.05 -3.59 1.02
C GLN A 63 -1.21 -3.24 -0.45
N TYR A 64 -2.42 -3.34 -1.00
CA TYR A 64 -2.65 -3.17 -2.44
C TYR A 64 -2.55 -1.72 -2.88
N VAL A 65 -3.02 -0.78 -2.07
CA VAL A 65 -3.05 0.63 -2.45
C VAL A 65 -1.75 1.34 -2.11
N PHE A 66 -1.02 0.93 -1.06
CA PHE A 66 0.19 1.65 -0.64
C PHE A 66 1.45 0.81 -0.75
N PHE A 67 1.55 -0.33 -0.08
CA PHE A 67 2.84 -1.01 0.07
C PHE A 67 3.29 -1.80 -1.15
N TYR A 68 2.42 -2.55 -1.83
CA TYR A 68 2.79 -3.23 -3.08
C TYR A 68 3.11 -2.25 -4.21
N PRO A 69 2.42 -1.11 -4.36
CA PRO A 69 2.87 -0.04 -5.24
C PRO A 69 4.24 0.51 -4.87
N LEU A 70 4.48 0.82 -3.58
CA LEU A 70 5.78 1.33 -3.13
C LEU A 70 6.90 0.32 -3.39
N GLU A 71 6.68 -0.95 -3.06
CA GLU A 71 7.60 -2.06 -3.31
C GLU A 71 7.95 -2.18 -4.79
N ARG A 72 6.97 -2.01 -5.70
CA ARG A 72 7.22 -2.01 -7.14
C ARG A 72 8.11 -0.84 -7.59
N VAL A 73 8.11 0.27 -6.86
CA VAL A 73 8.92 1.45 -7.20
C VAL A 73 10.34 1.33 -6.66
N ILE A 74 10.48 1.02 -5.36
CA ILE A 74 11.77 1.08 -4.67
C ILE A 74 12.36 -0.30 -4.34
N GLY A 75 11.59 -1.38 -4.44
CA GLY A 75 12.01 -2.74 -4.06
C GLY A 75 11.74 -3.09 -2.59
N GLU A 76 11.53 -4.38 -2.33
CA GLU A 76 11.15 -4.92 -1.01
C GLU A 76 12.14 -4.54 0.10
N GLN A 77 13.45 -4.63 -0.18
CA GLN A 77 14.49 -4.32 0.80
C GLN A 77 14.39 -2.88 1.31
N TYR A 78 14.09 -1.93 0.42
CA TYR A 78 13.98 -0.52 0.78
C TYR A 78 12.66 -0.20 1.48
N VAL A 79 11.57 -0.90 1.12
CA VAL A 79 10.32 -0.83 1.89
C VAL A 79 10.55 -1.26 3.34
N LYS A 80 11.37 -2.29 3.59
CA LYS A 80 11.72 -2.72 4.95
C LYS A 80 12.46 -1.63 5.73
N PHE A 81 13.37 -0.88 5.10
CA PHE A 81 14.01 0.27 5.76
C PHE A 81 12.99 1.34 6.14
N ILE A 82 12.08 1.69 5.22
CA ILE A 82 11.00 2.64 5.50
C ILE A 82 10.09 2.15 6.63
N GLN A 83 9.69 0.88 6.62
CA GLN A 83 8.78 0.33 7.63
C GLN A 83 9.41 0.21 9.03
N ASN A 84 10.73 0.03 9.11
CA ASN A 84 11.45 -0.13 10.37
C ASN A 84 11.93 1.19 10.99
N ASP A 85 11.92 2.30 10.25
CA ASP A 85 12.32 3.62 10.73
C ASP A 85 11.17 4.64 10.61
N GLU A 86 10.70 5.17 11.76
CA GLU A 86 9.57 6.10 11.80
C GLU A 86 9.83 7.40 11.01
N LYS A 87 11.09 7.85 10.94
CA LYS A 87 11.44 9.06 10.16
C LYS A 87 11.37 8.80 8.67
N SER A 88 11.88 7.66 8.21
CA SER A 88 11.77 7.21 6.82
C SER A 88 10.31 7.06 6.41
N MET A 89 9.48 6.41 7.24
CA MET A 89 8.05 6.29 6.98
C MET A 89 7.35 7.65 6.99
N GLY A 90 7.66 8.51 7.96
CA GLY A 90 7.11 9.85 8.04
C GLY A 90 7.43 10.69 6.80
N TYR A 91 8.67 10.61 6.30
CA TYR A 91 9.06 11.31 5.08
C TYR A 91 8.38 10.74 3.83
N ALA A 92 8.26 9.41 3.73
CA ALA A 92 7.52 8.77 2.65
C ALA A 92 6.04 9.21 2.64
N GLN A 93 5.41 9.29 3.81
CA GLN A 93 4.03 9.79 3.95
C GLN A 93 3.92 11.27 3.56
N TYR A 94 4.86 12.11 4.01
CA TYR A 94 4.94 13.52 3.63
C TYR A 94 5.01 13.65 2.09
N GLN A 95 5.90 12.91 1.46
CA GLN A 95 6.09 12.90 0.00
C GLN A 95 4.83 12.43 -0.73
N PHE A 96 4.24 11.32 -0.30
CA PHE A 96 3.01 10.79 -0.90
C PHE A 96 1.88 11.82 -0.86
N LYS A 97 1.64 12.45 0.29
CA LYS A 97 0.61 13.49 0.45
C LYS A 97 0.90 14.70 -0.45
N ARG A 98 2.16 15.14 -0.48
CA ARG A 98 2.60 16.28 -1.29
C ARG A 98 2.30 16.07 -2.78
N PHE A 99 2.63 14.90 -3.32
CA PHE A 99 2.41 14.59 -4.74
C PHE A 99 0.97 14.15 -5.05
N LYS A 100 0.24 13.59 -4.08
CA LYS A 100 -1.19 13.29 -4.24
C LYS A 100 -2.05 14.56 -4.33
N GLN A 101 -1.67 15.64 -3.66
CA GLN A 101 -2.37 16.94 -3.76
C GLN A 101 -2.18 17.61 -5.13
N ASN A 102 -1.09 17.29 -5.84
CA ASN A 102 -0.79 17.78 -7.18
C ASN A 102 -0.49 16.60 -8.10
N PRO A 103 -1.48 15.72 -8.37
CA PRO A 103 -1.24 14.47 -9.03
C PRO A 103 -0.86 14.70 -10.49
N GLU A 104 0.19 14.02 -10.94
CA GLU A 104 0.43 13.85 -12.37
C GLU A 104 -0.73 13.06 -12.99
N SER A 105 -0.88 13.13 -14.32
CA SER A 105 -1.91 12.36 -15.01
C SER A 105 -1.80 10.88 -14.63
N VAL A 106 -2.89 10.31 -14.12
CA VAL A 106 -2.97 8.90 -13.74
C VAL A 106 -3.55 8.13 -14.93
N PRO A 107 -2.72 7.45 -15.76
CA PRO A 107 -3.24 6.68 -16.87
C PRO A 107 -4.05 5.50 -16.33
N LYS A 108 -5.14 5.16 -17.01
CA LYS A 108 -5.95 3.99 -16.62
C LYS A 108 -5.20 2.70 -16.95
N LEU A 109 -5.27 1.74 -16.03
CA LEU A 109 -4.86 0.37 -16.31
C LEU A 109 -5.83 -0.28 -17.30
N THR A 110 -5.34 -1.28 -18.04
CA THR A 110 -6.19 -2.09 -18.90
C THR A 110 -7.18 -2.93 -18.10
N ASP A 111 -8.30 -3.31 -18.70
CA ASP A 111 -9.31 -4.15 -18.04
C ASP A 111 -8.71 -5.47 -17.54
N LYS A 112 -7.79 -6.06 -18.30
CA LYS A 112 -7.08 -7.29 -17.91
C LYS A 112 -6.24 -7.08 -16.65
N GLN A 113 -5.48 -5.97 -16.57
CA GLN A 113 -4.70 -5.64 -15.38
C GLN A 113 -5.59 -5.39 -14.16
N CYS A 114 -6.69 -4.63 -14.33
CA CYS A 114 -7.63 -4.43 -13.24
C CYS A 114 -8.29 -5.75 -12.80
N ALA A 115 -8.65 -6.65 -13.72
CA ALA A 115 -9.25 -7.94 -13.39
C ALA A 115 -8.30 -8.79 -12.54
N THR A 116 -7.02 -8.86 -12.91
CA THR A 116 -5.99 -9.55 -12.11
C THR A 116 -5.84 -8.93 -10.73
N LEU A 117 -5.74 -7.60 -10.62
CA LEU A 117 -5.61 -6.92 -9.33
C LEU A 117 -6.81 -7.19 -8.41
N ARG A 118 -8.03 -7.17 -8.96
CA ARG A 118 -9.26 -7.47 -8.20
C ARG A 118 -9.30 -8.90 -7.71
N LEU A 119 -8.91 -9.86 -8.56
CA LEU A 119 -8.87 -11.27 -8.20
C LEU A 119 -7.87 -11.51 -7.07
N ASN A 120 -6.64 -11.03 -7.23
CA ASN A 120 -5.60 -11.22 -6.22
C ASN A 120 -5.98 -10.56 -4.89
N ALA A 121 -6.50 -9.33 -4.91
CA ALA A 121 -6.94 -8.64 -3.68
C ALA A 121 -8.08 -9.39 -2.97
N LYS A 122 -8.99 -10.00 -3.73
CA LYS A 122 -10.10 -10.80 -3.19
C LYS A 122 -9.58 -12.10 -2.58
N ASP A 123 -8.67 -12.78 -3.24
CA ASP A 123 -8.11 -14.06 -2.80
C ASP A 123 -7.24 -13.85 -1.55
N ASP A 124 -6.38 -12.84 -1.53
CA ASP A 124 -5.58 -12.48 -0.36
C ASP A 124 -6.46 -12.06 0.83
N LEU A 125 -7.55 -11.35 0.58
CA LEU A 125 -8.54 -11.03 1.62
C LEU A 125 -9.19 -12.28 2.19
N ALA A 126 -9.49 -13.28 1.35
CA ALA A 126 -10.02 -14.57 1.82
C ALA A 126 -9.00 -15.32 2.68
N VAL A 127 -7.71 -15.32 2.29
CA VAL A 127 -6.61 -15.88 3.09
C VAL A 127 -6.52 -15.19 4.45
N VAL A 128 -6.46 -13.85 4.46
CA VAL A 128 -6.33 -13.05 5.69
C VAL A 128 -7.55 -13.24 6.60
N LYS A 129 -8.76 -13.40 6.04
CA LYS A 129 -9.99 -13.75 6.79
C LYS A 129 -10.04 -15.21 7.26
N GLY A 130 -9.04 -16.03 6.94
CA GLY A 130 -8.99 -17.45 7.31
C GLY A 130 -9.88 -18.37 6.47
N GLN A 131 -10.40 -17.87 5.35
CA GLN A 131 -11.32 -18.60 4.46
C GLN A 131 -10.58 -19.48 3.44
N TYR A 132 -9.28 -19.23 3.22
CA TYR A 132 -8.45 -20.02 2.32
C TYR A 132 -7.40 -20.80 3.12
N LYS A 133 -7.47 -22.13 3.06
CA LYS A 133 -6.57 -23.06 3.75
C LYS A 133 -6.02 -24.09 2.77
N SER A 134 -5.18 -23.69 1.82
CA SER A 134 -4.20 -24.64 1.28
C SER A 134 -3.01 -23.91 0.69
N GLY A 135 -1.81 -24.29 1.14
CA GLY A 135 -0.54 -23.88 0.54
C GLY A 135 -0.03 -24.87 -0.51
N MET A 136 -0.88 -25.79 -1.00
CA MET A 136 -0.50 -26.92 -1.86
C MET A 136 -1.48 -27.13 -3.02
N VAL A 137 -1.11 -27.96 -4.01
CA VAL A 137 -2.01 -28.45 -5.07
C VAL A 137 -3.02 -29.41 -4.42
N ASP A 138 -4.30 -29.04 -4.43
CA ASP A 138 -5.34 -29.82 -3.75
C ASP A 138 -5.86 -30.99 -4.61
N ASP A 139 -5.89 -32.19 -4.02
CA ASP A 139 -6.78 -33.29 -4.40
C ASP A 139 -7.85 -33.49 -3.30
N ILE A 140 -9.00 -32.84 -3.49
CA ILE A 140 -10.37 -33.12 -2.96
C ILE A 140 -10.62 -33.01 -1.42
N PRO A 141 -11.89 -32.96 -0.94
CA PRO A 141 -12.60 -31.74 -0.57
C PRO A 141 -12.91 -31.57 0.94
N ASN A 142 -13.07 -30.31 1.34
CA ASN A 142 -13.88 -29.77 2.44
C ASN A 142 -13.89 -30.51 3.79
N ASP A 143 -13.24 -29.92 4.80
CA ASP A 143 -13.65 -30.10 6.19
C ASP A 143 -13.72 -28.76 6.91
N SER A 144 -14.95 -28.38 7.25
CA SER A 144 -15.32 -27.11 7.86
C SER A 144 -14.93 -27.10 9.34
N LYS A 145 -13.75 -26.57 9.64
CA LYS A 145 -13.43 -25.97 10.95
C LYS A 145 -12.82 -24.59 10.74
N SER A 146 -13.61 -23.57 11.07
CA SER A 146 -13.21 -22.17 11.18
C SER A 146 -12.16 -22.05 12.29
N GLY A 147 -10.90 -22.25 11.92
CA GLY A 147 -9.76 -21.87 12.75
C GLY A 147 -9.60 -20.36 12.60
N GLU A 148 -9.22 -19.69 13.69
CA GLU A 148 -8.83 -18.27 13.70
C GLU A 148 -8.08 -17.92 12.41
N GLY A 149 -8.56 -16.90 11.69
CA GLY A 149 -7.88 -16.40 10.49
C GLY A 149 -6.42 -16.08 10.79
N VAL A 150 -5.57 -16.15 9.76
CA VAL A 150 -4.10 -15.99 9.81
C VAL A 150 -3.70 -14.97 10.88
N ALA A 151 -3.32 -15.43 12.09
CA ALA A 151 -3.20 -14.68 13.35
C ALA A 151 -3.05 -13.15 13.23
N THR A 152 -4.12 -12.44 12.83
CA THR A 152 -4.11 -11.00 12.50
C THR A 152 -4.08 -10.16 13.76
N ASN A 153 -4.51 -10.75 14.89
CA ASN A 153 -4.62 -10.07 16.18
C ASN A 153 -3.29 -10.00 16.96
N ASP A 154 -2.28 -10.80 16.61
CA ASP A 154 -0.99 -10.85 17.32
C ASP A 154 0.22 -10.51 16.44
N ASN A 155 0.02 -10.22 15.16
CA ASN A 155 1.13 -9.95 14.24
C ASN A 155 1.46 -8.45 14.16
N LYS A 156 2.60 -8.06 14.75
CA LYS A 156 3.12 -6.68 14.72
C LYS A 156 3.18 -6.11 13.29
N PHE A 157 3.63 -6.89 12.30
CA PHE A 157 3.72 -6.42 10.90
C PHE A 157 2.35 -6.07 10.32
N PHE A 158 1.31 -6.81 10.69
CA PHE A 158 -0.07 -6.55 10.26
C PHE A 158 -0.57 -5.22 10.81
N PHE A 159 -0.32 -4.94 12.10
CA PHE A 159 -0.68 -3.66 12.72
C PHE A 159 0.14 -2.49 12.18
N ASP A 160 1.45 -2.67 11.94
CA ASP A 160 2.30 -1.62 11.38
C ASP A 160 1.83 -1.23 9.98
N ILE A 161 1.49 -2.20 9.13
CA ILE A 161 0.92 -1.95 7.80
C ILE A 161 -0.40 -1.17 7.89
N ILE A 162 -1.32 -1.55 8.79
CA ILE A 162 -2.57 -0.81 8.98
C ILE A 162 -2.32 0.60 9.51
N LYS A 163 -1.46 0.75 10.52
CA LYS A 163 -1.09 2.04 11.12
C LYS A 163 -0.56 2.98 10.05
N TRP A 164 0.43 2.51 9.28
CA TRP A 164 1.07 3.31 8.25
C TRP A 164 0.17 3.59 7.06
N GLY A 165 -0.67 2.64 6.65
CA GLY A 165 -1.68 2.84 5.61
C GLY A 165 -2.75 3.85 6.03
N ALA A 166 -3.22 3.79 7.28
CA ALA A 166 -4.18 4.76 7.81
C ALA A 166 -3.61 6.19 7.82
N ALA A 167 -2.33 6.35 8.16
CA ALA A 167 -1.67 7.66 8.14
C ALA A 167 -1.53 8.26 6.73
N LEU A 168 -1.54 7.45 5.67
CA LEU A 168 -1.54 7.91 4.27
C LEU A 168 -2.94 8.39 3.80
N LEU A 169 -3.99 8.06 4.55
CA LEU A 169 -5.37 8.47 4.26
C LEU A 169 -5.80 9.78 4.94
N LEU A 170 -5.07 10.18 5.99
CA LEU A 170 -5.29 11.42 6.75
C LEU A 170 -4.59 12.61 6.09
#